data_AF-A0A9W9BKW1-F1
#
_entry.id   AF-A0A9W9BKW1-F1
#
_cell.length_a   1.000
_cell.length_b   1.000
_cell.length_c   1.000
_cell.angle_alpha   90.00
_cell.angle_beta   90.00
_cell.angle_gamma   90.00
#
_symmetry.space_group_name_H-M   'P 1'
#
loop_
_entity.id
_entity.type
_entity.pdbx_description
1 polymer ?
#
loop_
_entity_poly.entity_id
_entity_poly.type
_entity_poly.pdbx_seq_one_letter_code
_entity_poly.pdbx_strand_id
1 'polypeptide(L)'
;MLLPFQAMKVAFRALPENDASLKAAAYQYYSSGLERHQAQLHQLVPWQRHQHLASILNLLLMSMALLEFEMMAPLATDSWFPHAYGALGLLEQVGPQGSQESPFFEIFWQLRFFMSYVTLSTRKMSFLGSPTWMEIPFLHREKTEFDHIIDTLLAEGNRMIKGETLSFDTIEQRQMGDVNLSHGQGANFKFARPGRIADFEGIIRVLVNVRDLVSASASDCDPKRQESLSTAILADSKHLMSQHSLPFNVGLQVTAAASLVAQYAPNSLQKQEAAQLYADWRGRFVLTG
;
A
#
# COMPACT_ATOMS: atom_id res chain seq x y z
N MET A 1 -9.03 -6.41 -19.14
CA MET A 1 -9.47 -6.42 -17.73
C MET A 1 -9.36 -7.79 -17.06
N LEU A 2 -10.02 -8.85 -17.53
CA LEU A 2 -10.25 -10.06 -16.71
C LEU A 2 -9.01 -10.87 -16.30
N LEU A 3 -7.94 -10.90 -17.11
CA LEU A 3 -6.79 -11.80 -16.88
C LEU A 3 -6.03 -11.51 -15.56
N PRO A 4 -5.62 -10.26 -15.24
CA PRO A 4 -5.03 -9.96 -13.94
C PRO A 4 -5.91 -10.32 -12.74
N PHE A 5 -7.23 -10.06 -12.82
CA PHE A 5 -8.16 -10.43 -11.75
C PHE A 5 -8.34 -11.95 -11.63
N GLN A 6 -8.27 -12.69 -12.74
CA GLN A 6 -8.24 -14.15 -12.73
C GLN A 6 -6.95 -14.66 -12.08
N ALA A 7 -5.80 -14.06 -12.38
CA ALA A 7 -4.52 -14.39 -11.75
C ALA A 7 -4.62 -14.24 -10.23
N MET A 8 -5.11 -13.10 -9.74
CA MET A 8 -5.34 -12.87 -8.31
C MET A 8 -6.29 -13.91 -7.72
N LYS A 9 -7.47 -14.09 -8.31
CA LYS A 9 -8.49 -15.03 -7.82
C LYS A 9 -7.96 -16.46 -7.71
N VAL A 10 -7.22 -16.93 -8.71
CA VAL A 10 -6.65 -18.28 -8.72
C VAL A 10 -5.53 -18.39 -7.69
N ALA A 11 -4.66 -17.38 -7.58
CA ALA A 11 -3.64 -17.35 -6.55
C ALA A 11 -4.27 -17.36 -5.13
N PHE A 12 -5.33 -16.60 -4.89
CA PHE A 12 -6.08 -16.67 -3.61
C PHE A 12 -6.62 -18.06 -3.30
N ARG A 13 -7.07 -18.80 -4.31
CA ARG A 13 -7.54 -20.18 -4.13
C ARG A 13 -6.39 -21.15 -3.85
N ALA A 14 -5.21 -20.88 -4.39
CA ALA A 14 -4.03 -21.69 -4.14
C ALA A 14 -3.51 -21.56 -2.69
N LEU A 15 -3.89 -20.49 -1.96
CA LEU A 15 -3.41 -20.20 -0.60
C LEU A 15 -3.65 -21.31 0.42
N PRO A 16 -4.88 -21.85 0.59
CA PRO A 16 -5.13 -22.85 1.61
C PRO A 16 -4.67 -24.25 1.18
N GLU A 17 -4.62 -24.51 -0.14
CA GLU A 17 -4.47 -25.84 -0.71
C GLU A 17 -3.01 -26.16 -1.11
N ASN A 18 -2.12 -25.17 -1.13
CA ASN A 18 -0.74 -25.28 -1.64
C ASN A 18 -0.65 -25.94 -3.03
N ASP A 19 -1.70 -25.82 -3.84
CA ASP A 19 -1.85 -26.54 -5.10
C ASP A 19 -0.92 -25.97 -6.19
N ALA A 20 0.06 -26.78 -6.61
CA ALA A 20 1.03 -26.40 -7.63
C ALA A 20 0.39 -26.10 -9.00
N SER A 21 -0.70 -26.78 -9.35
CA SER A 21 -1.42 -26.55 -10.61
C SER A 21 -2.16 -25.22 -10.60
N LEU A 22 -2.81 -24.88 -9.48
CA LEU A 22 -3.44 -23.57 -9.32
C LEU A 22 -2.40 -22.44 -9.31
N LYS A 23 -1.25 -22.64 -8.67
CA LYS A 23 -0.14 -21.68 -8.72
C LYS A 23 0.36 -21.46 -10.15
N ALA A 24 0.62 -22.54 -10.89
CA ALA A 24 1.03 -22.46 -12.28
C ALA A 24 -0.01 -21.73 -13.16
N ALA A 25 -1.30 -22.06 -12.98
CA ALA A 25 -2.38 -21.38 -13.68
C ALA A 25 -2.46 -19.88 -13.33
N ALA A 26 -2.26 -19.51 -12.07
CA ALA A 26 -2.24 -18.11 -11.64
C ALA A 26 -1.12 -17.32 -12.34
N TYR A 27 0.09 -17.88 -12.44
CA TYR A 27 1.20 -17.28 -13.18
C TYR A 27 0.95 -17.20 -14.70
N GLN A 28 0.25 -18.17 -15.29
CA GLN A 28 -0.14 -18.10 -16.71
C GLN A 28 -1.11 -16.95 -16.97
N TYR A 29 -2.12 -16.78 -16.11
CA TYR A 29 -3.05 -15.63 -16.19
C TYR A 29 -2.32 -14.31 -15.98
N TYR A 30 -1.36 -14.26 -15.05
CA TYR A 30 -0.53 -13.10 -14.81
C TYR A 30 0.27 -12.71 -16.05
N SER A 31 1.04 -13.64 -16.63
CA SER A 31 1.87 -13.39 -17.82
C SER A 31 1.03 -12.91 -19.00
N SER A 32 -0.07 -13.61 -19.29
CA SER A 32 -1.00 -13.25 -20.36
C SER A 32 -1.66 -11.89 -20.11
N GLY A 33 -1.98 -11.60 -18.85
CA GLY A 33 -2.54 -10.32 -18.41
C GLY A 33 -1.55 -9.16 -18.59
N LEU A 34 -0.28 -9.39 -18.26
CA LEU A 34 0.80 -8.42 -18.41
C LEU A 34 1.04 -8.08 -19.88
N GLU A 35 1.19 -9.09 -20.74
CA GLU A 35 1.37 -8.89 -22.20
C GLU A 35 0.23 -8.08 -22.80
N ARG A 36 -1.02 -8.44 -22.44
CA ARG A 36 -2.20 -7.71 -22.91
C ARG A 36 -2.23 -6.28 -22.37
N HIS A 37 -1.88 -6.08 -21.11
CA HIS A 37 -1.86 -4.76 -20.50
C HIS A 37 -0.83 -3.85 -21.19
N GLN A 38 0.37 -4.36 -21.45
CA GLN A 38 1.42 -3.66 -22.21
C GLN A 38 0.93 -3.28 -23.61
N ALA A 39 0.32 -4.21 -24.34
CA ALA A 39 -0.25 -3.92 -25.66
C ALA A 39 -1.32 -2.80 -25.61
N GLN A 40 -2.16 -2.78 -24.57
CA GLN A 40 -3.17 -1.74 -24.39
C GLN A 40 -2.57 -0.38 -24.01
N LEU A 41 -1.50 -0.35 -23.21
CA LEU A 41 -0.76 0.88 -22.90
C LEU A 41 -0.14 1.50 -24.16
N HIS A 42 0.43 0.68 -25.04
CA HIS A 42 1.00 1.15 -26.31
C HIS A 42 -0.04 1.74 -27.27
N GLN A 43 -1.31 1.37 -27.13
CA GLN A 43 -2.41 1.87 -27.96
C GLN A 43 -3.06 3.15 -27.40
N LEU A 44 -2.66 3.61 -26.21
CA LEU A 44 -3.22 4.80 -25.61
C LEU A 44 -2.79 6.06 -26.39
N VAL A 45 -3.73 6.68 -27.09
CA VAL A 45 -3.49 7.93 -27.86
C VAL A 45 -3.83 9.15 -26.99
N PRO A 46 -2.95 10.17 -26.88
CA PRO A 46 -3.11 11.29 -25.94
C PRO A 46 -4.34 12.21 -26.10
N TRP A 47 -5.08 12.15 -27.21
CA TRP A 47 -5.91 13.27 -27.67
C TRP A 47 -7.44 13.08 -27.50
N GLN A 48 -7.94 12.04 -26.83
CA GLN A 48 -9.39 11.74 -26.72
C GLN A 48 -9.93 11.69 -25.28
N ARG A 49 -10.05 12.85 -24.59
CA ARG A 49 -10.37 12.98 -23.15
C ARG A 49 -11.57 12.18 -22.59
N HIS A 50 -12.70 12.06 -23.29
CA HIS A 50 -13.88 11.36 -22.75
C HIS A 50 -13.81 9.84 -22.95
N GLN A 51 -13.22 9.38 -24.05
CA GLN A 51 -12.85 7.97 -24.24
C GLN A 51 -11.64 7.60 -23.36
N HIS A 52 -10.93 8.60 -22.83
CA HIS A 52 -9.76 8.46 -21.98
C HIS A 52 -10.11 7.89 -20.59
N LEU A 53 -11.11 8.41 -19.87
CA LEU A 53 -11.31 8.04 -18.46
C LEU A 53 -11.71 6.58 -18.25
N ALA A 54 -12.62 6.04 -19.06
CA ALA A 54 -12.99 4.61 -18.97
C ALA A 54 -11.80 3.71 -19.35
N SER A 55 -11.00 4.12 -20.34
CA SER A 55 -9.79 3.41 -20.77
C SER A 55 -8.70 3.46 -19.70
N ILE A 56 -8.47 4.63 -19.10
CA ILE A 56 -7.57 4.82 -17.95
C ILE A 56 -8.04 3.97 -16.78
N LEU A 57 -9.33 3.99 -16.43
CA LEU A 57 -9.84 3.18 -15.34
C LEU A 57 -9.58 1.70 -15.57
N ASN A 58 -9.84 1.19 -16.78
CA ASN A 58 -9.53 -0.19 -17.11
C ASN A 58 -8.03 -0.50 -16.98
N LEU A 59 -7.17 0.40 -17.47
CA LEU A 59 -5.72 0.25 -17.34
C LEU A 59 -5.26 0.29 -15.89
N LEU A 60 -5.77 1.23 -15.08
CA LEU A 60 -5.51 1.34 -13.65
C LEU A 60 -5.91 0.07 -12.92
N LEU A 61 -7.12 -0.44 -13.16
CA LEU A 61 -7.59 -1.67 -12.53
C LEU A 61 -6.70 -2.87 -12.89
N MET A 62 -6.19 -2.94 -14.13
CA MET A 62 -5.23 -3.97 -14.51
C MET A 62 -3.87 -3.77 -13.83
N SER A 63 -3.35 -2.54 -13.77
CA SER A 63 -2.09 -2.25 -13.05
C SER A 63 -2.20 -2.58 -11.57
N MET A 64 -3.32 -2.22 -10.92
CA MET A 64 -3.59 -2.55 -9.51
C MET A 64 -3.67 -4.07 -9.30
N ALA A 65 -4.35 -4.80 -10.18
CA ALA A 65 -4.44 -6.24 -10.07
C ALA A 65 -3.08 -6.95 -10.28
N LEU A 66 -2.24 -6.45 -11.20
CA LEU A 66 -0.87 -6.95 -11.39
C LEU A 66 0.04 -6.62 -10.20
N LEU A 67 -0.09 -5.41 -9.64
CA LEU A 67 0.59 -4.98 -8.41
C LEU A 67 0.23 -5.91 -7.26
N GLU A 68 -1.06 -6.10 -6.97
CA GLU A 68 -1.52 -6.95 -5.88
C GLU A 68 -1.13 -8.41 -6.08
N PHE A 69 -1.13 -8.89 -7.33
CA PHE A 69 -0.61 -10.22 -7.65
C PHE A 69 0.88 -10.35 -7.29
N GLU A 70 1.73 -9.40 -7.70
CA GLU A 70 3.16 -9.43 -7.39
C GLU A 70 3.46 -9.21 -5.90
N MET A 71 2.63 -8.46 -5.19
CA MET A 71 2.73 -8.35 -3.72
C MET A 71 2.43 -9.67 -3.02
N MET A 72 1.58 -10.50 -3.63
CA MET A 72 1.12 -11.77 -3.08
C MET A 72 2.05 -12.94 -3.49
N ALA A 73 2.38 -13.01 -4.77
CA ALA A 73 3.22 -14.02 -5.39
C ALA A 73 4.40 -13.36 -6.12
N PRO A 74 5.34 -12.75 -5.38
CA PRO A 74 6.43 -11.97 -5.96
C PRO A 74 7.38 -12.86 -6.75
N LEU A 75 7.67 -12.44 -7.98
CA LEU A 75 8.77 -12.97 -8.77
C LEU A 75 10.14 -12.53 -8.20
N ALA A 76 10.21 -11.33 -7.62
CA ALA A 76 11.39 -10.78 -6.94
C ALA A 76 10.97 -9.83 -5.80
N THR A 77 11.90 -9.47 -4.91
CA THR A 77 11.63 -8.64 -3.71
C THR A 77 10.88 -7.33 -4.00
N ASP A 78 11.09 -6.74 -5.18
CA ASP A 78 10.49 -5.46 -5.58
C ASP A 78 9.82 -5.51 -6.98
N SER A 79 9.43 -6.71 -7.46
CA SER A 79 8.81 -6.88 -8.79
C SER A 79 7.49 -6.12 -8.96
N TRP A 80 6.89 -5.69 -7.85
CA TRP A 80 5.65 -4.91 -7.83
C TRP A 80 5.88 -3.40 -8.03
N PHE A 81 7.09 -2.85 -7.82
CA PHE A 81 7.37 -1.42 -7.98
C PHE A 81 7.01 -0.87 -9.38
N PRO A 82 7.37 -1.54 -10.49
CA PRO A 82 7.02 -1.06 -11.83
C PRO A 82 5.49 -0.95 -12.02
N HIS A 83 4.71 -1.87 -11.46
CA HIS A 83 3.25 -1.81 -11.54
C HIS A 83 2.68 -0.65 -10.71
N ALA A 84 3.24 -0.39 -9.52
CA ALA A 84 2.89 0.77 -8.71
C ALA A 84 3.16 2.09 -9.44
N TYR A 85 4.34 2.25 -10.06
CA TYR A 85 4.66 3.43 -10.85
C TYR A 85 3.80 3.56 -12.12
N GLY A 86 3.50 2.44 -12.79
CA GLY A 86 2.60 2.43 -13.94
C GLY A 86 1.18 2.88 -13.58
N ALA A 87 0.63 2.34 -12.49
CA ALA A 87 -0.66 2.77 -11.95
C ALA A 87 -0.63 4.26 -11.55
N LEU A 88 0.45 4.70 -10.91
CA LEU A 88 0.64 6.09 -10.51
C LEU A 88 0.63 7.05 -11.72
N GLY A 89 1.33 6.72 -12.81
CA GLY A 89 1.35 7.54 -14.03
C GLY A 89 -0.01 7.58 -14.76
N LEU A 90 -0.82 6.54 -14.64
CA LEU A 90 -2.20 6.54 -15.13
C LEU A 90 -3.12 7.40 -14.25
N LEU A 91 -2.95 7.34 -12.92
CA LEU A 91 -3.70 8.16 -11.97
C LEU A 91 -3.39 9.65 -12.15
N GLU A 92 -2.14 9.99 -12.45
CA GLU A 92 -1.74 11.38 -12.71
C GLU A 92 -2.54 12.01 -13.85
N GLN A 93 -2.85 11.22 -14.88
CA GLN A 93 -3.66 11.65 -16.03
C GLN A 93 -5.13 11.90 -15.68
N VAL A 94 -5.64 11.23 -14.63
CA VAL A 94 -6.96 11.52 -14.06
C VAL A 94 -6.93 12.85 -13.30
N GLY A 95 -5.81 13.12 -12.65
CA GLY A 95 -5.59 14.32 -11.86
C GLY A 95 -6.28 14.26 -10.49
N PRO A 96 -5.94 15.20 -9.59
CA PRO A 96 -6.45 15.19 -8.22
C PRO A 96 -7.95 15.49 -8.17
N GLN A 97 -8.47 16.35 -9.05
CA GLN A 97 -9.90 16.64 -9.12
C GLN A 97 -10.71 15.42 -9.57
N GLY A 98 -10.21 14.67 -10.56
CA GLY A 98 -10.85 13.45 -11.05
C GLY A 98 -10.78 12.28 -10.07
N SER A 99 -10.00 12.43 -8.98
CA SER A 99 -9.82 11.42 -7.94
C SER A 99 -10.65 11.69 -6.67
N GLN A 100 -11.60 12.63 -6.71
CA GLN A 100 -12.50 12.94 -5.59
C GLN A 100 -13.64 11.92 -5.42
N GLU A 101 -14.01 11.28 -6.52
CA GLU A 101 -15.16 10.38 -6.59
C GLU A 101 -14.73 8.96 -6.93
N SER A 102 -15.60 8.01 -6.55
CA SER A 102 -15.41 6.61 -6.90
C SER A 102 -15.58 6.41 -8.41
N PRO A 103 -14.82 5.50 -9.03
CA PRO A 103 -13.88 4.55 -8.40
C PRO A 103 -12.44 5.07 -8.26
N PHE A 104 -12.13 6.26 -8.77
CA PHE A 104 -10.76 6.78 -8.78
C PHE A 104 -10.26 7.13 -7.38
N PHE A 105 -11.13 7.61 -6.49
CA PHE A 105 -10.76 7.88 -5.10
C PHE A 105 -10.20 6.62 -4.40
N GLU A 106 -10.84 5.47 -4.58
CA GLU A 106 -10.46 4.22 -3.90
C GLU A 106 -9.11 3.71 -4.43
N ILE A 107 -8.87 3.86 -5.72
CA ILE A 107 -7.59 3.55 -6.36
C ILE A 107 -6.51 4.52 -5.85
N PHE A 108 -6.80 5.82 -5.81
CA PHE A 108 -5.91 6.85 -5.24
C PHE A 108 -5.56 6.54 -3.78
N TRP A 109 -6.57 6.24 -2.96
CA TRP A 109 -6.41 5.95 -1.54
C TRP A 109 -5.52 4.73 -1.32
N GLN A 110 -5.74 3.65 -2.08
CA GLN A 110 -4.92 2.45 -2.02
C GLN A 110 -3.48 2.70 -2.54
N LEU A 111 -3.31 3.47 -3.62
CA LEU A 111 -2.00 3.81 -4.16
C LEU A 111 -1.18 4.68 -3.21
N ARG A 112 -1.81 5.59 -2.45
CA ARG A 112 -1.12 6.37 -1.41
C ARG A 112 -0.44 5.48 -0.39
N PHE A 113 -1.10 4.40 0.02
CA PHE A 113 -0.49 3.41 0.89
C PHE A 113 0.75 2.76 0.25
N PHE A 114 0.61 2.18 -0.94
CA PHE A 114 1.74 1.50 -1.60
C PHE A 114 2.91 2.45 -1.89
N MET A 115 2.60 3.67 -2.33
CA MET A 115 3.63 4.67 -2.61
C MET A 115 4.29 5.23 -1.36
N SER A 116 3.63 5.17 -0.19
CA SER A 116 4.29 5.51 1.08
C SER A 116 5.44 4.53 1.36
N TYR A 117 5.22 3.21 1.18
CA TYR A 117 6.27 2.21 1.29
C TYR A 117 7.39 2.46 0.26
N VAL A 118 7.02 2.66 -1.01
CA VAL A 118 8.00 2.91 -2.08
C VAL A 118 8.86 4.13 -1.73
N THR A 119 8.26 5.19 -1.20
CA THR A 119 8.95 6.41 -0.76
C THR A 119 9.95 6.12 0.36
N LEU A 120 9.56 5.32 1.36
CA LEU A 120 10.45 4.98 2.48
C LEU A 120 11.58 4.03 2.07
N SER A 121 11.30 3.06 1.20
CA SER A 121 12.29 2.06 0.76
C SER A 121 13.31 2.65 -0.22
N THR A 122 12.83 3.43 -1.19
CA THR A 122 13.68 3.95 -2.29
C THR A 122 14.15 5.37 -2.11
N ARG A 123 13.58 6.10 -1.13
CA ARG A 123 13.74 7.56 -0.95
C ARG A 123 13.31 8.38 -2.16
N LYS A 124 12.56 7.79 -3.11
CA LYS A 124 12.00 8.49 -4.27
C LYS A 124 10.58 8.92 -3.98
N MET A 125 10.31 10.19 -4.26
CA MET A 125 8.98 10.75 -4.05
C MET A 125 8.08 10.63 -5.26
N SER A 126 6.77 10.73 -4.98
CA SER A 126 5.72 10.84 -5.99
C SER A 126 4.96 12.15 -5.83
N PHE A 127 4.18 12.51 -6.85
CA PHE A 127 3.27 13.65 -6.79
C PHE A 127 2.23 13.53 -5.66
N LEU A 128 1.97 12.32 -5.14
CA LEU A 128 1.02 12.09 -4.05
C LEU A 128 1.43 12.79 -2.75
N GLY A 129 2.72 13.05 -2.56
CA GLY A 129 3.25 13.83 -1.44
C GLY A 129 3.16 15.36 -1.63
N SER A 130 2.42 15.85 -2.64
CA SER A 130 2.21 17.29 -2.84
C SER A 130 0.92 17.76 -2.17
N PRO A 131 0.83 19.04 -1.71
CA PRO A 131 -0.39 19.57 -1.09
C PRO A 131 -1.63 19.40 -1.98
N THR A 132 -1.49 19.56 -3.29
CA THR A 132 -2.57 19.38 -4.25
C THR A 132 -3.16 17.97 -4.18
N TRP A 133 -2.32 16.94 -4.12
CA TRP A 133 -2.77 15.55 -4.07
C TRP A 133 -3.14 15.06 -2.67
N MET A 134 -2.65 15.71 -1.62
CA MET A 134 -3.07 15.44 -0.25
C MET A 134 -4.45 16.03 0.04
N GLU A 135 -4.80 17.20 -0.51
CA GLU A 135 -6.02 17.92 -0.11
C GLU A 135 -7.18 17.74 -1.10
N ILE A 136 -6.94 17.90 -2.40
CA ILE A 136 -8.03 17.98 -3.38
C ILE A 136 -8.88 16.70 -3.44
N PRO A 137 -8.31 15.47 -3.50
CA PRO A 137 -9.12 14.24 -3.51
C PRO A 137 -10.03 14.09 -2.28
N PHE A 138 -9.73 14.76 -1.17
CA PHE A 138 -10.46 14.71 0.09
C PHE A 138 -11.46 15.86 0.29
N LEU A 139 -11.67 16.76 -0.67
CA LEU A 139 -12.57 17.91 -0.47
C LEU A 139 -14.01 17.54 -0.08
N HIS A 140 -14.45 16.33 -0.43
CA HIS A 140 -15.79 15.83 -0.14
C HIS A 140 -15.80 14.67 0.85
N ARG A 141 -14.65 14.34 1.46
CA ARG A 141 -14.48 13.20 2.37
C ARG A 141 -13.53 13.58 3.51
N GLU A 142 -13.96 13.36 4.74
CA GLU A 142 -13.09 13.60 5.90
C GLU A 142 -11.88 12.64 5.89
N LYS A 143 -10.70 13.19 6.14
CA LYS A 143 -9.48 12.38 6.32
C LYS A 143 -9.56 11.62 7.63
N THR A 144 -9.18 10.35 7.58
CA THR A 144 -8.98 9.53 8.77
C THR A 144 -7.58 9.74 9.36
N GLU A 145 -7.34 9.25 10.57
CA GLU A 145 -5.99 9.24 11.16
C GLU A 145 -4.98 8.50 10.27
N PHE A 146 -5.40 7.39 9.66
CA PHE A 146 -4.60 6.66 8.69
C PHE A 146 -4.20 7.56 7.51
N ASP A 147 -5.13 8.37 6.99
CA ASP A 147 -4.83 9.30 5.89
C ASP A 147 -3.77 10.32 6.28
N HIS A 148 -3.82 10.85 7.51
CA HIS A 148 -2.83 11.80 8.01
C HIS A 148 -1.44 11.18 8.21
N ILE A 149 -1.38 9.92 8.65
CA ILE A 149 -0.12 9.18 8.76
C ILE A 149 0.47 8.95 7.37
N ILE A 150 -0.35 8.51 6.41
CA ILE A 150 0.09 8.31 5.02
C ILE A 150 0.56 9.61 4.38
N ASP A 151 -0.12 10.74 4.61
CA ASP A 151 0.34 12.07 4.18
C ASP A 151 1.73 12.39 4.73
N THR A 152 1.95 12.10 6.02
CA THR A 152 3.26 12.32 6.65
C THR A 152 4.34 11.46 6.01
N LEU A 153 4.08 10.17 5.79
CA LEU A 153 5.03 9.25 5.15
C LEU A 153 5.39 9.67 3.73
N LEU A 154 4.40 10.10 2.94
CA LEU A 154 4.60 10.60 1.58
C LEU A 154 5.33 11.95 1.56
N ALA A 155 5.12 12.79 2.58
CA ALA A 155 5.78 14.08 2.72
C ALA A 155 7.19 13.99 3.32
N GLU A 156 7.52 12.96 4.10
CA GLU A 156 8.81 12.85 4.79
C GLU A 156 9.97 12.66 3.81
N GLY A 157 9.71 12.03 2.65
CA GLY A 157 10.63 12.08 1.52
C GLY A 157 11.04 13.52 1.16
N ASN A 158 10.11 14.48 1.21
CA ASN A 158 10.36 15.88 0.81
C ASN A 158 11.28 16.60 1.79
N ARG A 159 11.21 16.23 3.08
CA ARG A 159 11.99 16.87 4.15
C ARG A 159 13.40 16.32 4.23
N MET A 160 13.58 15.02 4.01
CA MET A 160 14.91 14.39 4.04
C MET A 160 15.81 14.82 2.87
N ILE A 161 15.26 15.14 1.70
CA ILE A 161 16.04 15.74 0.60
C ILE A 161 16.42 17.20 0.90
N LYS A 162 15.61 17.93 1.68
CA LYS A 162 15.88 19.32 2.06
C LYS A 162 16.75 19.50 3.30
N GLY A 163 17.11 18.44 4.01
CA GLY A 163 17.98 18.52 5.19
C GLY A 163 17.33 19.20 6.41
N GLU A 164 16.01 19.32 6.45
CA GLU A 164 15.30 19.97 7.56
C GLU A 164 14.84 18.93 8.59
N THR A 165 15.58 18.80 9.70
CA THR A 165 15.13 18.16 10.93
C THR A 165 14.30 19.15 11.75
N LEU A 166 13.02 18.85 11.99
CA LEU A 166 12.18 19.57 12.94
C LEU A 166 11.79 18.64 14.10
N SER A 167 12.01 19.12 15.33
CA SER A 167 11.55 18.51 16.57
C SER A 167 10.01 18.52 16.64
N PHE A 168 9.42 17.39 17.01
CA PHE A 168 7.97 17.23 17.14
C PHE A 168 7.49 17.57 18.55
N ASP A 169 6.83 18.72 18.71
CA ASP A 169 6.07 19.10 19.91
C ASP A 169 4.64 19.60 19.56
N THR A 170 4.02 19.14 18.47
CA THR A 170 2.75 19.75 18.00
C THR A 170 1.60 18.80 17.68
N ILE A 171 1.67 17.52 18.08
CA ILE A 171 0.55 16.58 17.83
C ILE A 171 -0.31 16.32 19.09
N GLU A 172 0.11 16.72 20.29
CA GLU A 172 -0.66 16.43 21.52
C GLU A 172 -1.80 17.41 21.88
N GLN A 173 -2.10 18.45 21.08
CA GLN A 173 -3.05 19.50 21.50
C GLN A 173 -4.36 19.64 20.69
N ARG A 174 -4.78 18.63 19.92
CA ARG A 174 -6.14 18.60 19.35
C ARG A 174 -6.94 17.37 19.75
N GLN A 175 -7.24 17.25 21.04
CA GLN A 175 -8.40 16.51 21.53
C GLN A 175 -9.15 17.37 22.56
N MET A 176 -10.28 17.94 22.13
CA MET A 176 -11.50 18.14 22.91
C MET A 176 -12.45 19.04 22.11
N GLY A 177 -13.56 18.46 21.64
CA GLY A 177 -14.64 19.18 20.99
C GLY A 177 -15.63 18.21 20.34
N ASP A 178 -16.73 17.95 21.04
CA ASP A 178 -17.87 17.10 20.66
C ASP A 178 -18.27 17.18 19.17
N VAL A 179 -18.52 16.02 18.56
CA VAL A 179 -19.24 15.94 17.28
C VAL A 179 -20.48 15.04 17.43
N ASN A 180 -21.63 15.71 17.40
CA ASN A 180 -22.96 15.13 17.33
C ASN A 180 -23.16 14.34 16.02
N LEU A 181 -23.64 13.10 16.16
CA LEU A 181 -24.10 12.24 15.07
C LEU A 181 -25.43 12.78 14.49
N SER A 182 -25.46 13.10 13.20
CA SER A 182 -26.72 13.18 12.46
C SER A 182 -26.60 12.59 11.04
N HIS A 183 -27.67 11.89 10.67
CA HIS A 183 -27.82 11.03 9.49
C HIS A 183 -27.96 11.80 8.18
N GLY A 184 -27.39 11.26 7.10
CA GLY A 184 -27.76 11.56 5.72
C GLY A 184 -27.70 10.29 4.84
N GLN A 185 -28.84 9.86 4.29
CA GLN A 185 -29.01 8.70 3.42
C GLN A 185 -28.66 9.03 1.96
N GLY A 186 -27.93 8.11 1.29
CA GLY A 186 -27.75 8.13 -0.17
C GLY A 186 -27.08 6.87 -0.70
N ALA A 187 -27.81 6.11 -1.53
CA ALA A 187 -27.42 5.02 -2.45
C ALA A 187 -26.47 3.90 -1.96
N ASN A 188 -27.05 2.71 -1.72
CA ASN A 188 -26.39 1.45 -1.37
C ASN A 188 -25.44 0.93 -2.47
N PHE A 189 -24.14 1.10 -2.26
CA PHE A 189 -23.16 0.03 -2.50
C PHE A 189 -22.57 -0.34 -1.13
N LYS A 190 -23.02 -1.48 -0.57
CA LYS A 190 -22.54 -1.98 0.72
C LYS A 190 -21.14 -2.56 0.55
N PHE A 191 -20.12 -1.72 0.59
CA PHE A 191 -18.93 -2.12 1.35
C PHE A 191 -19.34 -2.13 2.83
N ALA A 192 -18.88 -3.15 3.56
CA ALA A 192 -19.21 -3.30 4.96
C ALA A 192 -18.99 -1.96 5.70
N ARG A 193 -20.01 -1.51 6.44
CA ARG A 193 -19.82 -0.47 7.47
C ARG A 193 -18.56 -0.82 8.28
N PRO A 194 -17.76 0.16 8.71
CA PRO A 194 -16.62 -0.07 9.61
C PRO A 194 -17.13 -0.44 11.01
N GLY A 195 -17.73 -1.62 11.13
CA GLY A 195 -18.12 -2.27 12.36
C GLY A 195 -17.31 -3.55 12.43
N ARG A 196 -16.24 -3.52 13.24
CA ARG A 196 -15.24 -4.60 13.45
C ARG A 196 -14.35 -4.90 12.25
N ILE A 197 -13.70 -3.89 11.70
CA ILE A 197 -12.53 -4.09 10.82
C ILE A 197 -11.35 -4.47 11.73
N ALA A 198 -10.58 -5.46 11.30
CA ALA A 198 -9.33 -5.91 11.92
C ALA A 198 -8.48 -4.74 12.46
N ASP A 199 -7.87 -4.95 13.63
CA ASP A 199 -7.08 -4.01 14.45
C ASP A 199 -6.44 -2.83 13.69
N PHE A 200 -7.24 -1.79 13.42
CA PHE A 200 -6.85 -0.61 12.66
C PHE A 200 -5.83 0.23 13.44
N GLU A 201 -5.96 0.22 14.77
CA GLU A 201 -4.98 0.80 15.68
C GLU A 201 -3.62 0.12 15.54
N GLY A 202 -3.59 -1.21 15.41
CA GLY A 202 -2.37 -1.98 15.14
C GLY A 202 -1.68 -1.56 13.85
N ILE A 203 -2.42 -1.36 12.75
CA ILE A 203 -1.85 -0.88 11.49
C ILE A 203 -1.27 0.52 11.63
N ILE A 204 -2.00 1.41 12.31
CA ILE A 204 -1.53 2.77 12.60
C ILE A 204 -0.23 2.75 13.39
N ARG A 205 -0.14 1.95 14.45
CA ARG A 205 1.10 1.78 15.24
C ARG A 205 2.26 1.28 14.38
N VAL A 206 2.02 0.28 13.53
CA VAL A 206 3.03 -0.23 12.60
C VAL A 206 3.55 0.89 11.69
N LEU A 207 2.66 1.68 11.09
CA LEU A 207 3.05 2.75 10.17
C LEU A 207 3.82 3.88 10.85
N VAL A 208 3.40 4.28 12.06
CA VAL A 208 4.10 5.27 12.87
C VAL A 208 5.50 4.78 13.25
N ASN A 209 5.63 3.53 13.70
CA ASN A 209 6.94 2.98 14.07
C ASN A 209 7.85 2.81 12.84
N VAL A 210 7.30 2.45 11.69
CA VAL A 210 8.04 2.35 10.42
C VAL A 210 8.60 3.71 10.01
N ARG A 211 7.79 4.77 10.09
CA ARG A 211 8.25 6.16 9.87
C ARG A 211 9.47 6.45 10.72
N ASP A 212 9.32 6.24 12.03
CA ASP A 212 10.33 6.61 13.02
C ASP A 212 11.60 5.77 12.87
N LEU A 213 11.48 4.50 12.49
CA LEU A 213 12.63 3.61 12.21
C LEU A 213 13.43 4.15 11.02
N VAL A 214 12.73 4.47 9.93
CA VAL A 214 13.31 4.97 8.69
C VAL A 214 14.00 6.31 8.92
N SER A 215 13.44 7.19 9.74
CA SER A 215 14.04 8.47 10.10
C SER A 215 15.23 8.30 11.06
N ALA A 216 15.14 7.42 12.05
CA ALA A 216 16.25 7.09 12.94
C ALA A 216 17.45 6.45 12.21
N SER A 217 17.20 5.72 11.12
CA SER A 217 18.27 5.11 10.30
C SER A 217 19.09 6.13 9.50
N ALA A 218 18.55 7.32 9.24
CA ALA A 218 19.19 8.32 8.40
C ALA A 218 19.97 9.38 9.17
N SER A 219 19.77 9.50 10.48
CA SER A 219 20.31 10.57 11.31
C SER A 219 21.45 10.11 12.24
N ASP A 220 22.15 9.01 11.93
CA ASP A 220 23.13 8.35 12.83
C ASP A 220 22.61 8.20 14.27
N CYS A 221 21.32 7.84 14.40
CA CYS A 221 20.61 7.80 15.68
C CYS A 221 20.98 6.55 16.52
N ASP A 222 20.67 6.60 17.81
CA ASP A 222 20.91 5.54 18.81
C ASP A 222 20.41 4.16 18.30
N PRO A 223 21.31 3.17 18.09
CA PRO A 223 20.95 1.82 17.68
C PRO A 223 19.88 1.17 18.57
N LYS A 224 19.82 1.52 19.86
CA LYS A 224 18.79 1.01 20.79
C LYS A 224 17.39 1.48 20.42
N ARG A 225 17.26 2.71 19.90
CA ARG A 225 15.97 3.24 19.43
C ARG A 225 15.51 2.49 18.19
N GLN A 226 16.40 2.27 17.21
CA GLN A 226 16.08 1.50 16.01
C GLN A 226 15.72 0.05 16.33
N GLU A 227 16.42 -0.56 17.30
CA GLU A 227 16.12 -1.91 17.79
C GLU A 227 14.75 -1.98 18.47
N SER A 228 14.42 -1.01 19.33
CA SER A 228 13.10 -0.92 19.97
C SER A 228 11.97 -0.80 18.94
N LEU A 229 12.13 0.11 17.97
CA LEU A 229 11.15 0.33 16.89
C LEU A 229 10.97 -0.92 16.03
N SER A 230 12.08 -1.55 15.61
CA SER A 230 12.05 -2.79 14.82
C SER A 230 11.35 -3.93 15.56
N THR A 231 11.59 -4.05 16.87
CA THR A 231 10.93 -5.06 17.72
C THR A 231 9.43 -4.80 17.81
N ALA A 232 9.02 -3.55 18.04
CA ALA A 232 7.61 -3.17 18.12
C ALA A 232 6.88 -3.45 16.80
N ILE A 233 7.47 -3.07 15.66
CA ILE A 233 6.91 -3.36 14.33
C ILE A 233 6.72 -4.86 14.14
N LEU A 234 7.74 -5.67 14.44
CA LEU A 234 7.66 -7.12 14.29
C LEU A 234 6.61 -7.75 15.22
N ALA A 235 6.49 -7.27 16.46
CA ALA A 235 5.50 -7.75 17.41
C ALA A 235 4.06 -7.46 16.96
N ASP A 236 3.76 -6.21 16.59
CA ASP A 236 2.44 -5.82 16.07
C ASP A 236 2.13 -6.56 14.75
N SER A 237 3.14 -6.70 13.88
CA SER A 237 3.00 -7.43 12.61
C SER A 237 2.65 -8.90 12.82
N LYS A 238 3.34 -9.59 13.74
CA LYS A 238 3.03 -10.99 14.10
C LYS A 238 1.63 -11.10 14.70
N HIS A 239 1.23 -10.15 15.56
CA HIS A 239 -0.11 -10.12 16.13
C HIS A 239 -1.19 -10.02 15.04
N LEU A 240 -1.07 -9.04 14.14
CA LEU A 240 -1.98 -8.86 13.01
C LEU A 240 -2.04 -10.12 12.13
N MET A 241 -0.89 -10.69 11.78
CA MET A 241 -0.78 -11.90 10.96
C MET A 241 -1.37 -13.16 11.61
N SER A 242 -1.49 -13.18 12.94
CA SER A 242 -2.08 -14.30 13.70
C SER A 242 -3.62 -14.28 13.74
N GLN A 243 -4.26 -13.18 13.31
CA GLN A 243 -5.72 -13.05 13.35
C GLN A 243 -6.39 -14.01 12.37
N HIS A 244 -7.44 -14.71 12.84
CA HIS A 244 -8.16 -15.72 12.07
C HIS A 244 -8.84 -15.18 10.79
N SER A 245 -9.07 -13.86 10.72
CA SER A 245 -9.75 -13.18 9.62
C SER A 245 -9.03 -11.89 9.27
N LEU A 246 -7.73 -11.97 8.97
CA LEU A 246 -6.96 -10.84 8.49
C LEU A 246 -7.41 -10.46 7.07
N PRO A 247 -7.88 -9.21 6.84
CA PRO A 247 -8.16 -8.75 5.49
C PRO A 247 -6.89 -8.79 4.64
N PHE A 248 -6.99 -9.24 3.40
CA PHE A 248 -5.83 -9.43 2.53
C PHE A 248 -4.99 -8.16 2.37
N ASN A 249 -5.66 -7.00 2.19
CA ASN A 249 -4.99 -5.72 2.10
C ASN A 249 -4.13 -5.46 3.34
N VAL A 250 -4.63 -5.74 4.55
CA VAL A 250 -3.85 -5.61 5.79
C VAL A 250 -2.62 -6.52 5.78
N GLY A 251 -2.75 -7.77 5.32
CA GLY A 251 -1.60 -8.66 5.13
C GLY A 251 -0.53 -8.09 4.20
N LEU A 252 -0.95 -7.46 3.09
CA LEU A 252 -0.02 -6.74 2.21
C LEU A 252 0.64 -5.54 2.91
N GLN A 253 -0.11 -4.80 3.74
CA GLN A 253 0.45 -3.66 4.48
C GLN A 253 1.52 -4.10 5.49
N VAL A 254 1.24 -5.18 6.22
CA VAL A 254 2.14 -5.72 7.24
C VAL A 254 3.39 -6.34 6.62
N THR A 255 3.28 -7.06 5.49
CA THR A 255 4.46 -7.59 4.78
C THR A 255 5.34 -6.49 4.19
N ALA A 256 4.74 -5.40 3.71
CA ALA A 256 5.49 -4.20 3.35
C ALA A 256 6.24 -3.65 4.57
N ALA A 257 5.58 -3.42 5.70
CA ALA A 257 6.26 -2.95 6.92
C ALA A 257 7.44 -3.85 7.35
N ALA A 258 7.26 -5.17 7.33
CA ALA A 258 8.33 -6.13 7.64
C ALA A 258 9.52 -5.99 6.68
N SER A 259 9.28 -5.75 5.40
CA SER A 259 10.36 -5.55 4.41
C SER A 259 11.21 -4.30 4.73
N LEU A 260 10.60 -3.23 5.25
CA LEU A 260 11.35 -2.06 5.74
C LEU A 260 12.17 -2.38 7.00
N VAL A 261 11.67 -3.23 7.90
CA VAL A 261 12.47 -3.71 9.04
C VAL A 261 13.69 -4.50 8.56
N ALA A 262 13.53 -5.40 7.59
CA ALA A 262 14.65 -6.13 7.01
C ALA A 262 15.72 -5.20 6.40
N GLN A 263 15.30 -4.06 5.85
CA GLN A 263 16.18 -3.04 5.28
C GLN A 263 16.89 -2.21 6.37
N TYR A 264 16.15 -1.73 7.38
CA TYR A 264 16.60 -0.66 8.28
C TYR A 264 16.94 -1.10 9.72
N ALA A 265 16.62 -2.33 10.13
CA ALA A 265 16.97 -2.79 11.48
C ALA A 265 18.50 -2.81 11.69
N PRO A 266 19.00 -2.52 12.90
CA PRO A 266 20.43 -2.48 13.17
C PRO A 266 21.05 -3.88 13.34
N ASN A 267 20.29 -4.85 13.87
CA ASN A 267 20.80 -6.19 14.19
C ASN A 267 20.34 -7.25 13.17
N SER A 268 21.14 -8.31 13.00
CA SER A 268 20.87 -9.37 12.02
C SER A 268 19.68 -10.25 12.39
N LEU A 269 19.37 -10.38 13.68
CA LEU A 269 18.26 -11.20 14.16
C LEU A 269 16.91 -10.63 13.71
N GLN A 270 16.69 -9.33 13.91
CA GLN A 270 15.47 -8.64 13.47
C GLN A 270 15.33 -8.66 11.96
N LYS A 271 16.44 -8.52 11.21
CA LYS A 271 16.42 -8.67 9.75
C LYS A 271 15.99 -10.08 9.33
N GLN A 272 16.50 -11.10 10.00
CA GLN A 272 16.12 -12.48 9.74
C GLN A 272 14.66 -12.76 10.12
N GLU A 273 14.19 -12.25 11.25
CA GLU A 273 12.79 -12.38 11.66
C GLU A 273 11.84 -11.68 10.68
N ALA A 274 12.20 -10.48 10.22
CA ALA A 274 11.45 -9.76 9.20
C ALA A 274 11.40 -10.52 7.87
N ALA A 275 12.55 -11.03 7.43
CA ALA A 275 12.64 -11.86 6.23
C ALA A 275 11.84 -13.16 6.38
N GLN A 276 11.83 -13.78 7.56
CA GLN A 276 11.03 -14.97 7.84
C GLN A 276 9.54 -14.65 7.83
N LEU A 277 9.10 -13.56 8.43
CA LEU A 277 7.70 -13.15 8.40
C LEU A 277 7.21 -12.92 6.96
N TYR A 278 8.04 -12.29 6.15
CA TYR A 278 7.80 -12.13 4.71
C TYR A 278 7.80 -13.48 3.97
N ALA A 279 8.75 -14.37 4.29
CA ALA A 279 8.87 -15.69 3.69
C ALA A 279 7.74 -16.64 4.11
N ASP A 280 7.20 -16.54 5.33
CA ASP A 280 6.07 -17.34 5.80
C ASP A 280 4.79 -16.93 5.07
N TRP A 281 4.63 -15.63 4.81
CA TRP A 281 3.57 -15.12 3.94
C TRP A 281 3.76 -15.62 2.50
N ARG A 282 4.97 -15.50 1.96
CA ARG A 282 5.33 -15.95 0.60
C ARG A 282 5.27 -17.47 0.44
N GLY A 283 5.59 -18.23 1.48
CA GLY A 283 5.65 -19.69 1.50
C GLY A 283 4.28 -20.32 1.23
N ARG A 284 3.21 -19.59 1.51
CA ARG A 284 1.86 -19.93 1.06
C ARG A 284 1.74 -19.94 -0.49
N PHE A 285 2.63 -19.25 -1.21
CA PHE A 285 2.67 -19.12 -2.67
C PHE A 285 3.85 -19.80 -3.38
N VAL A 286 4.96 -20.07 -2.72
CA VAL A 286 6.12 -20.74 -3.36
C VAL A 286 5.72 -22.15 -3.81
N LEU A 287 6.05 -22.53 -5.04
CA LEU A 287 5.94 -23.91 -5.52
C LEU A 287 6.90 -24.77 -4.70
N THR A 288 6.39 -25.55 -3.76
CA THR A 288 7.16 -26.61 -3.11
C THR A 288 6.80 -27.93 -3.79
N GLY A 289 7.66 -28.39 -4.71
CA GLY A 289 7.59 -29.71 -5.33
C GLY A 289 6.57 -29.82 -6.45
#